data_AF-A0ABD1K7M3-F1
#
_entry.id   AF-A0ABD1K7M3-F1
#
_cell.length_a   1.000
_cell.length_b   1.000
_cell.length_c   1.000
_cell.angle_alpha   90.00
_cell.angle_beta   90.00
_cell.angle_gamma   90.00
#
_symmetry.space_group_name_H-M   'P 1'
#
loop_
_entity.id
_entity.type
_entity.pdbx_description
1 polymer ?
#
loop_
_entity_poly.entity_id
_entity_poly.type
_entity_poly.pdbx_seq_one_letter_code
_entity_poly.pdbx_strand_id
1 'polypeptide(L)'
;MLAFVLVAGSIWIILELSSTLMERMQAQELLRSLRLPELDDLSQFFRSLPTSTLVGLGALTAVLAYWLATRPRAITPPCDLRHQSEQLEDGSRRSMLGDSPKLLTHYHEDAKTLYEVFRRGLHIAGDGPCLGSRLPNQPYKWLSYKEVIARAEHLGSGLLERGCKPGSEQFIGVFAQNRPEWIISELACYTYSMVVVPLYDTLGADAIRYIINRAEISTVICDKPEKAKVLLGNVESQETPGLRRILLMDPFDAQLVEVGEKWGVEVQALKDIEALGREHHKSPMPPRPDDLSIVCFTSGTTGNPKGVMLTHGNVVADFSGFLKVTEKVISPNQEDCLISFLPLAHMFERLIESVVFCHGGRVGFFQGDIRLLSEDMKVLQPTVFPVVPRLLNRMYDKVRNGPCRTSYCG
;
A
#
# COMPACT_ATOMS: atom_id res chain seq x y z
N MET A 1 11.79 -49.84 2.39
CA MET A 1 11.57 -48.55 1.70
C MET A 1 10.67 -48.65 0.46
N LEU A 2 10.70 -49.73 -0.36
CA LEU A 2 9.75 -49.92 -1.47
C LEU A 2 8.29 -50.23 -1.02
N ALA A 3 8.09 -50.90 0.11
CA ALA A 3 6.75 -51.25 0.61
C ALA A 3 5.93 -50.04 1.11
N PHE A 4 6.59 -48.98 1.57
CA PHE A 4 5.92 -47.75 2.02
C PHE A 4 5.46 -46.87 0.85
N VAL A 5 6.17 -46.92 -0.28
CA VAL A 5 5.84 -46.16 -1.49
C VAL A 5 4.65 -46.77 -2.25
N LEU A 6 4.52 -48.10 -2.28
CA LEU A 6 3.40 -48.79 -2.92
C LEU A 6 2.07 -48.63 -2.16
N VAL A 7 2.09 -48.59 -0.82
CA VAL A 7 0.89 -48.38 0.00
C VAL A 7 0.40 -46.92 -0.09
N ALA A 8 1.31 -45.94 -0.09
CA ALA A 8 0.94 -44.52 -0.20
C ALA A 8 0.35 -44.16 -1.59
N GLY A 9 0.92 -44.71 -2.68
CA GLY A 9 0.38 -44.51 -4.02
C GLY A 9 -0.99 -45.16 -4.24
N SER A 10 -1.23 -46.32 -3.61
CA SER A 10 -2.52 -47.03 -3.70
C SER A 10 -3.63 -46.32 -2.93
N ILE A 11 -3.33 -45.76 -1.76
CA ILE A 11 -4.28 -45.00 -0.93
C ILE A 11 -4.66 -43.66 -1.60
N TRP A 12 -3.70 -43.01 -2.27
CA TRP A 12 -3.96 -41.76 -3.00
C TRP A 12 -4.89 -41.97 -4.20
N ILE A 13 -4.67 -43.04 -4.99
CA ILE A 13 -5.56 -43.41 -6.12
C ILE A 13 -6.97 -43.77 -5.62
N ILE A 14 -7.09 -44.47 -4.49
CA ILE A 14 -8.40 -44.82 -3.89
C ILE A 14 -9.12 -43.57 -3.36
N LEU A 15 -8.40 -42.61 -2.77
CA LEU A 15 -8.97 -41.35 -2.28
C LEU A 15 -9.40 -40.42 -3.44
N GLU A 16 -8.66 -40.41 -4.54
CA GLU A 16 -8.98 -39.59 -5.71
C GLU A 16 -10.16 -40.17 -6.52
N LEU A 17 -10.22 -41.50 -6.66
CA LEU A 17 -11.39 -42.22 -7.22
C LEU A 17 -12.63 -42.08 -6.35
N SER A 18 -12.50 -42.20 -5.02
CA SER A 18 -13.65 -42.04 -4.11
C SER A 18 -14.14 -40.60 -4.03
N SER A 19 -13.25 -39.61 -4.10
CA SER A 19 -13.61 -38.18 -4.20
C SER A 19 -14.37 -37.87 -5.49
N THR A 20 -13.91 -38.38 -6.65
CA THR A 20 -14.59 -38.17 -7.94
C THR A 20 -15.90 -38.96 -8.09
N LEU A 21 -16.03 -40.11 -7.41
CA LEU A 21 -17.29 -40.85 -7.29
C LEU A 21 -18.28 -40.16 -6.35
N MET A 22 -17.82 -39.57 -5.24
CA MET A 22 -18.67 -38.83 -4.28
C MET A 22 -19.21 -37.52 -4.83
N GLU A 23 -18.47 -36.83 -5.71
CA GLU A 23 -18.96 -35.59 -6.36
C GLU A 23 -20.00 -35.85 -7.46
N ARG A 24 -20.08 -37.06 -8.01
CA ARG A 24 -20.97 -37.38 -9.15
C ARG A 24 -22.24 -38.13 -8.77
N MET A 25 -22.38 -38.64 -7.55
CA MET A 25 -23.54 -39.43 -7.13
C MET A 25 -24.35 -38.68 -6.08
N GLN A 26 -25.64 -38.44 -6.36
CA GLN A 26 -26.58 -37.92 -5.38
C GLN A 26 -26.56 -38.84 -4.15
N ALA A 27 -26.45 -38.26 -2.94
CA ALA A 27 -26.29 -38.98 -1.68
C ALA A 27 -27.35 -40.08 -1.43
N GLN A 28 -28.50 -40.02 -2.10
CA GLN A 28 -29.55 -41.04 -2.04
C GLN A 28 -29.25 -42.34 -2.82
N GLU A 29 -28.42 -42.32 -3.87
CA GLU A 29 -28.05 -43.54 -4.61
C GLU A 29 -26.95 -44.35 -3.93
N LEU A 30 -26.03 -43.68 -3.23
CA LEU A 30 -24.97 -44.30 -2.43
C LEU A 30 -25.54 -45.07 -1.21
N LEU A 31 -26.60 -44.54 -0.60
CA LEU A 31 -27.33 -45.20 0.49
C LEU A 31 -28.15 -46.41 0.04
N ARG A 32 -28.50 -46.53 -1.25
CA ARG A 32 -29.21 -47.70 -1.80
C ARG A 32 -28.27 -48.81 -2.30
N SER A 33 -27.05 -48.47 -2.73
CA SER A 33 -26.07 -49.45 -3.22
C SER A 33 -25.25 -50.10 -2.11
N LEU A 34 -25.00 -49.36 -1.02
CA LEU A 34 -24.47 -49.90 0.23
C LEU A 34 -25.63 -50.53 1.01
N ARG A 35 -25.83 -51.85 0.89
CA ARG A 35 -26.70 -52.60 1.81
C ARG A 35 -26.13 -52.50 3.23
N LEU A 36 -26.42 -51.40 3.92
CA LEU A 36 -26.01 -51.19 5.31
C LEU A 36 -26.75 -52.21 6.18
N PRO A 37 -26.06 -52.99 7.02
CA PRO A 37 -26.71 -53.90 7.96
C PRO A 37 -27.62 -53.12 8.92
N GLU A 38 -28.65 -53.79 9.44
CA GLU A 38 -29.47 -53.23 10.52
C GLU A 38 -28.57 -52.89 11.73
N LEU A 39 -28.95 -51.88 12.52
CA LEU A 39 -28.11 -51.32 13.60
C LEU A 39 -27.61 -52.38 14.60
N ASP A 40 -28.35 -53.48 14.78
CA ASP A 40 -27.97 -54.59 15.64
C ASP A 40 -26.78 -55.41 15.11
N ASP A 41 -26.67 -55.62 13.79
CA ASP A 41 -25.56 -56.35 13.14
C ASP A 41 -24.24 -55.57 13.23
N LEU A 42 -24.30 -54.24 13.13
CA LEU A 42 -23.14 -53.38 13.32
C LEU A 42 -22.58 -53.50 14.74
N SER A 43 -23.45 -53.56 15.75
CA SER A 43 -23.03 -53.68 17.15
C SER A 43 -22.30 -55.00 17.43
N GLN A 44 -22.75 -56.11 16.83
CA GLN A 44 -22.08 -57.41 16.94
C GLN A 44 -20.76 -57.44 16.17
N PHE A 45 -20.70 -56.83 14.99
CA PHE A 45 -19.48 -56.72 14.21
C PHE A 45 -18.38 -55.98 14.98
N PHE A 46 -18.66 -54.82 15.59
CA PHE A 46 -17.68 -54.09 16.40
C PHE A 46 -17.22 -54.88 17.64
N ARG A 47 -18.11 -55.68 18.26
CA ARG A 47 -17.74 -56.55 19.39
C ARG A 47 -16.84 -57.74 19.01
N SER A 48 -16.87 -58.16 17.74
CA SER A 48 -16.06 -59.27 17.23
C SER A 48 -14.62 -58.88 16.85
N LEU A 49 -14.32 -57.58 16.81
CA LEU A 49 -13.00 -57.08 16.41
C LEU A 49 -12.00 -57.09 17.57
N PRO A 50 -10.71 -57.41 17.31
CA PRO A 50 -9.66 -57.25 18.30
C PRO A 50 -9.56 -55.82 18.82
N THR A 51 -9.19 -55.64 20.09
CA THR A 51 -9.03 -54.31 20.73
C THR A 51 -8.08 -53.40 19.95
N SER A 52 -7.01 -53.94 19.36
CA SER A 52 -6.06 -53.20 18.52
C SER A 52 -6.72 -52.63 17.26
N THR A 53 -7.66 -53.35 16.65
CA THR A 53 -8.42 -52.90 15.49
C THR A 53 -9.43 -51.82 15.87
N LEU A 54 -10.11 -51.94 17.02
CA LEU A 54 -11.01 -50.91 17.53
C LEU A 54 -10.27 -49.61 17.88
N VAL A 55 -9.10 -49.71 18.52
CA VAL A 55 -8.22 -48.56 18.78
C VAL A 55 -7.73 -47.94 17.48
N GLY A 56 -7.36 -48.75 16.48
CA GLY A 56 -6.97 -48.28 15.15
C GLY A 56 -8.09 -47.52 14.41
N LEU A 57 -9.32 -48.05 14.43
CA LEU A 57 -10.51 -47.41 13.88
C LEU A 57 -10.83 -46.08 14.61
N GLY A 58 -10.73 -46.06 15.94
CA GLY A 58 -10.91 -44.86 16.74
C GLY A 58 -9.87 -43.79 16.42
N ALA A 59 -8.59 -44.17 16.31
CA ALA A 59 -7.51 -43.27 15.94
C ALA A 59 -7.68 -42.72 14.52
N LEU A 60 -8.03 -43.58 13.55
CA LEU A 60 -8.30 -43.15 12.17
C LEU A 60 -9.49 -42.18 12.10
N THR A 61 -10.56 -42.47 12.84
CA THR A 61 -11.75 -41.60 12.91
C THR A 61 -11.40 -40.25 13.53
N ALA A 62 -10.61 -40.23 14.61
CA ALA A 62 -10.15 -38.99 15.23
C ALA A 62 -9.25 -38.17 14.28
N VAL A 63 -8.35 -38.82 13.55
CA VAL A 63 -7.49 -38.15 12.55
C VAL A 63 -8.32 -37.61 11.39
N LEU A 64 -9.28 -38.37 10.87
CA LEU A 64 -10.17 -37.92 9.79
C LEU A 64 -11.10 -36.79 10.25
N ALA A 65 -11.64 -36.87 11.47
CA ALA A 65 -12.46 -35.80 12.05
C ALA A 65 -11.62 -34.53 12.27
N TYR A 66 -10.41 -34.66 12.81
CA TYR A 66 -9.48 -33.55 12.97
C TYR A 66 -9.10 -32.96 11.60
N TRP A 67 -8.80 -33.78 10.61
CA TRP A 67 -8.49 -33.32 9.25
C TRP A 67 -9.70 -32.64 8.60
N LEU A 68 -10.91 -33.18 8.71
CA LEU A 68 -12.12 -32.55 8.18
C LEU A 68 -12.44 -31.22 8.88
N ALA A 69 -12.17 -31.13 10.18
CA ALA A 69 -12.37 -29.91 10.97
C ALA A 69 -11.29 -28.84 10.71
N THR A 70 -10.05 -29.25 10.44
CA THR A 70 -8.90 -28.34 10.30
C THR A 70 -8.43 -28.16 8.86
N ARG A 71 -8.95 -28.93 7.90
CA ARG A 71 -8.55 -28.79 6.49
C ARG A 71 -8.88 -27.38 6.01
N PRO A 72 -7.97 -26.75 5.26
CA PRO A 72 -8.26 -25.50 4.58
C PRO A 72 -9.52 -25.68 3.73
N ARG A 73 -10.55 -24.88 3.99
CA ARG A 73 -11.71 -24.83 3.10
C ARG A 73 -11.31 -24.04 1.86
N ALA A 74 -11.75 -24.51 0.69
CA ALA A 74 -11.63 -23.73 -0.53
C ALA A 74 -12.28 -22.37 -0.28
N ILE A 75 -11.54 -21.29 -0.52
CA ILE A 75 -12.07 -19.94 -0.40
C ILE A 75 -13.07 -19.79 -1.53
N THR A 76 -14.35 -19.62 -1.18
CA THR A 76 -15.36 -19.29 -2.17
C THR A 76 -15.08 -17.87 -2.69
N PRO A 77 -14.88 -17.70 -4.01
CA PRO A 77 -14.64 -16.38 -4.55
C PRO A 77 -15.88 -15.50 -4.33
N PRO A 78 -15.70 -14.18 -4.13
CA PRO A 78 -16.79 -13.28 -3.77
C PRO A 78 -17.77 -13.04 -4.95
N CYS A 79 -17.37 -13.40 -6.16
CA CYS A 79 -18.21 -13.45 -7.36
C CYS A 79 -17.77 -14.61 -8.27
N ASP A 80 -18.55 -14.90 -9.32
CA ASP A 80 -18.16 -15.84 -10.36
C ASP A 80 -16.90 -15.33 -11.09
N LEU A 81 -15.82 -16.11 -11.06
CA LEU A 81 -14.55 -15.75 -11.68
C LEU A 81 -14.65 -15.59 -13.21
N ARG A 82 -15.69 -16.15 -13.84
CA ARG A 82 -15.97 -15.99 -15.27
C ARG A 82 -16.83 -14.77 -15.57
N HIS A 83 -17.41 -14.15 -14.55
CA HIS A 83 -18.29 -13.00 -14.67
C HIS A 83 -18.02 -12.00 -13.54
N GLN A 84 -16.85 -11.37 -13.59
CA GLN A 84 -16.39 -10.40 -12.57
C GLN A 84 -16.84 -8.97 -12.85
N SER A 85 -17.28 -8.68 -14.07
CA SER A 85 -17.80 -7.38 -14.46
C SER A 85 -18.86 -7.51 -15.53
N GLU A 86 -19.80 -6.57 -15.52
CA GLU A 86 -20.79 -6.38 -16.58
C GLU A 86 -20.51 -5.08 -17.34
N GLN A 87 -20.93 -5.04 -18.61
CA GLN A 87 -20.81 -3.84 -19.44
C GLN A 87 -22.07 -2.99 -19.30
N LEU A 88 -21.88 -1.68 -19.12
CA LEU A 88 -22.95 -0.68 -19.08
C LEU A 88 -23.26 -0.15 -20.49
N GLU A 89 -24.37 0.58 -20.65
CA GLU A 89 -24.84 1.12 -21.93
C GLU A 89 -23.80 2.04 -22.60
N ASP A 90 -23.00 2.75 -21.82
CA ASP A 90 -21.94 3.66 -22.29
C ASP A 90 -20.64 2.93 -22.67
N GLY A 91 -20.62 1.61 -22.59
CA GLY A 91 -19.46 0.76 -22.88
C GLY A 91 -18.48 0.62 -21.72
N SER A 92 -18.67 1.35 -20.62
CA SER A 92 -17.90 1.16 -19.39
C SER A 92 -18.23 -0.19 -18.73
N ARG A 93 -17.42 -0.62 -17.77
CA ARG A 93 -17.63 -1.88 -17.04
C ARG A 93 -17.75 -1.62 -15.55
N ARG A 94 -18.72 -2.27 -14.90
CA ARG A 94 -18.85 -2.25 -13.44
C ARG A 94 -18.50 -3.61 -12.84
N SER A 95 -17.98 -3.60 -11.62
CA SER A 95 -17.72 -4.81 -10.85
C SER A 95 -19.04 -5.47 -10.41
N MET A 96 -19.09 -6.80 -10.47
CA MET A 96 -20.23 -7.58 -9.92
C MET A 96 -20.25 -7.59 -8.38
N LEU A 97 -19.20 -7.08 -7.73
CA LEU A 97 -19.10 -6.97 -6.27
C LEU A 97 -19.76 -5.70 -5.71
N GLY A 98 -20.22 -4.79 -6.57
CA GLY A 98 -20.92 -3.58 -6.14
C GLY A 98 -22.40 -3.85 -5.82
N ASP A 99 -22.93 -3.18 -4.80
CA ASP A 99 -24.34 -3.29 -4.40
C ASP A 99 -25.28 -2.48 -5.32
N SER A 100 -24.72 -1.61 -6.17
CA SER A 100 -25.46 -0.62 -6.95
C SER A 100 -24.83 -0.38 -8.33
N PRO A 101 -25.62 -0.02 -9.36
CA PRO A 101 -25.11 0.45 -10.64
C PRO A 101 -24.30 1.75 -10.55
N LYS A 102 -24.47 2.52 -9.47
CA LYS A 102 -23.80 3.82 -9.32
C LYS A 102 -22.34 3.63 -8.95
N LEU A 103 -21.47 4.48 -9.50
CA LEU A 103 -20.07 4.55 -9.12
C LEU A 103 -19.95 4.79 -7.60
N LEU A 104 -19.16 3.94 -6.94
CA LEU A 104 -18.80 4.14 -5.54
C LEU A 104 -17.77 5.27 -5.46
N THR A 105 -18.25 6.50 -5.22
CA THR A 105 -17.40 7.69 -5.16
C THR A 105 -16.60 7.78 -3.85
N HIS A 106 -17.14 7.22 -2.76
CA HIS A 106 -16.52 7.20 -1.44
C HIS A 106 -17.12 6.06 -0.61
N TYR A 107 -16.32 5.43 0.24
CA TYR A 107 -16.76 4.37 1.16
C TYR A 107 -17.22 4.95 2.51
N HIS A 108 -16.63 6.07 2.95
CA HIS A 108 -17.00 6.78 4.18
C HIS A 108 -17.52 8.18 3.86
N GLU A 109 -18.64 8.57 4.49
CA GLU A 109 -19.30 9.86 4.24
C GLU A 109 -18.49 11.07 4.71
N ASP A 110 -17.57 10.88 5.67
CA ASP A 110 -16.69 11.88 6.25
C ASP A 110 -15.26 11.86 5.64
N ALA A 111 -15.06 11.16 4.51
CA ALA A 111 -13.78 11.09 3.81
C ALA A 111 -13.97 11.14 2.28
N LYS A 112 -14.31 12.32 1.75
CA LYS A 112 -14.57 12.58 0.32
C LYS A 112 -13.38 13.24 -0.38
N THR A 113 -12.40 13.70 0.38
CA THR A 113 -11.10 14.20 -0.09
C THR A 113 -9.95 13.58 0.69
N LEU A 114 -8.74 13.64 0.13
CA LEU A 114 -7.53 13.16 0.82
C LEU A 114 -7.20 13.97 2.09
N TYR A 115 -7.61 15.24 2.14
CA TYR A 115 -7.57 16.03 3.38
C TYR A 115 -8.48 15.42 4.45
N GLU A 116 -9.73 15.11 4.10
CA GLU A 116 -10.71 14.51 5.01
C GLU A 116 -10.33 13.08 5.41
N VAL A 117 -9.76 12.29 4.49
CA VAL A 117 -9.21 10.95 4.76
C VAL A 117 -8.22 11.00 5.93
N PHE A 118 -7.28 11.95 5.90
CA PHE A 118 -6.30 12.09 6.98
C PHE A 118 -6.94 12.60 8.28
N ARG A 119 -7.91 13.52 8.18
CA ARG A 119 -8.66 14.04 9.34
C ARG A 119 -9.50 12.96 10.03
N ARG A 120 -10.11 12.06 9.27
CA ARG A 120 -10.82 10.88 9.78
C ARG A 120 -9.86 9.97 10.55
N GLY A 121 -8.68 9.71 9.99
CA GLY A 121 -7.60 9.00 10.68
C GLY A 121 -7.24 9.59 12.03
N LEU A 122 -7.02 10.91 12.08
CA LEU A 122 -6.79 11.66 13.31
C LEU A 122 -7.96 11.48 14.30
N HIS A 123 -9.21 11.55 13.83
CA HIS A 123 -10.37 11.40 14.71
C HIS A 123 -10.43 10.01 15.36
N ILE A 124 -10.11 8.95 14.61
CA ILE A 124 -10.09 7.57 15.09
C ILE A 124 -8.91 7.33 16.04
N ALA A 125 -7.70 7.68 15.61
CA ALA A 125 -6.46 7.41 16.34
C ALA A 125 -6.23 8.38 17.52
N GLY A 126 -6.93 9.52 17.55
CA GLY A 126 -6.62 10.62 18.45
C GLY A 126 -5.23 11.17 18.17
N ASP A 127 -4.36 11.16 19.18
CA ASP A 127 -2.96 11.61 19.06
C ASP A 127 -1.97 10.43 18.96
N GLY A 128 -2.42 9.31 18.38
CA GLY A 128 -1.62 8.10 18.21
C GLY A 128 -0.42 8.30 17.27
N PRO A 129 0.52 7.33 17.24
CA PRO A 129 1.65 7.34 16.30
C PRO A 129 1.15 7.30 14.85
N CYS A 130 1.74 8.11 13.98
CA CYS A 130 1.34 8.26 12.58
C CYS A 130 2.48 7.93 11.62
N LEU A 131 3.56 8.72 11.62
CA LEU A 131 4.68 8.58 10.69
C LEU A 131 5.96 8.21 11.44
N GLY A 132 6.51 7.03 11.15
CA GLY A 132 7.68 6.49 11.82
C GLY A 132 8.89 6.44 10.91
N SER A 133 10.06 6.90 11.36
CA SER A 133 11.32 6.68 10.65
C SER A 133 12.41 6.18 11.59
N ARG A 134 13.44 5.55 11.03
CA ARG A 134 14.58 5.04 11.80
C ARG A 134 15.90 5.25 11.08
N LEU A 135 16.95 5.35 11.88
CA LEU A 135 18.33 5.24 11.41
C LEU A 135 18.80 3.78 11.53
N PRO A 136 19.88 3.39 10.83
CA PRO A 136 20.48 2.07 10.99
C PRO A 136 20.72 1.70 12.44
N ASN A 137 20.28 0.49 12.80
CA ASN A 137 20.41 -0.08 14.15
C ASN A 137 19.71 0.71 15.27
N GLN A 138 18.78 1.62 14.94
CA GLN A 138 17.97 2.36 15.91
C GLN A 138 16.49 1.94 15.85
N PRO A 139 15.71 2.12 16.93
CA PRO A 139 14.26 1.94 16.87
C PRO A 139 13.58 3.01 16.02
N TYR A 140 12.33 2.75 15.63
CA TYR A 140 11.49 3.77 14.99
C TYR A 140 11.19 4.91 15.96
N LYS A 141 11.33 6.14 15.45
CA LYS A 141 10.84 7.37 16.07
C LYS A 141 9.58 7.80 15.35
N TRP A 142 8.52 8.06 16.12
CA TRP A 142 7.19 8.33 15.59
C TRP A 142 6.82 9.79 15.77
N LEU A 143 6.23 10.36 14.73
CA LEU A 143 5.43 11.57 14.80
C LEU A 143 3.98 11.17 15.07
N SER A 144 3.30 11.87 15.97
CA SER A 144 1.87 11.69 16.21
C SER A 144 1.02 12.27 15.08
N TYR A 145 -0.25 11.88 14.99
CA TYR A 145 -1.18 12.48 14.03
C TYR A 145 -1.29 14.00 14.20
N LYS A 146 -1.33 14.54 15.43
CA LYS A 146 -1.39 16.00 15.63
C LYS A 146 -0.09 16.69 15.24
N GLU A 147 1.07 16.08 15.51
CA GLU A 147 2.35 16.63 15.06
C GLU A 147 2.41 16.70 13.52
N VAL A 148 1.94 15.66 12.83
CA VAL A 148 1.91 15.62 11.37
C VAL A 148 1.00 16.70 10.79
N ILE A 149 -0.21 16.86 11.33
CA ILE A 149 -1.14 17.93 10.89
C ILE A 149 -0.56 19.31 11.18
N ALA A 150 -0.03 19.54 12.38
CA ALA A 150 0.55 20.84 12.72
C ALA A 150 1.70 21.19 11.76
N ARG A 151 2.59 20.23 11.47
CA ARG A 151 3.66 20.43 10.49
C ARG A 151 3.13 20.69 9.08
N ALA A 152 2.09 20.00 8.65
CA ALA A 152 1.47 20.22 7.35
C ALA A 152 0.82 21.62 7.24
N GLU A 153 0.10 22.06 8.27
CA GLU A 153 -0.51 23.39 8.34
C GLU A 153 0.54 24.50 8.36
N HIS A 154 1.61 24.32 9.13
CA HIS A 154 2.75 25.23 9.18
C HIS A 154 3.49 25.29 7.84
N LEU A 155 3.84 24.15 7.26
CA LEU A 155 4.50 24.11 5.96
C LEU A 155 3.66 24.80 4.89
N GLY A 156 2.35 24.48 4.82
CA GLY A 156 1.47 25.11 3.85
C GLY A 156 1.29 26.62 4.08
N SER A 157 1.16 27.08 5.33
CA SER A 157 1.17 28.51 5.65
C SER A 157 2.44 29.20 5.18
N GLY A 158 3.60 28.55 5.39
CA GLY A 158 4.90 29.06 4.96
C GLY A 158 5.03 29.12 3.45
N LEU A 159 4.50 28.13 2.72
CA LEU A 159 4.43 28.16 1.25
C LEU A 159 3.60 29.34 0.75
N LEU A 160 2.45 29.62 1.38
CA LEU A 160 1.60 30.76 1.04
C LEU A 160 2.31 32.10 1.32
N GLU A 161 2.97 32.23 2.47
CA GLU A 161 3.75 33.42 2.82
C GLU A 161 4.90 33.65 1.83
N ARG A 162 5.41 32.57 1.25
CA ARG A 162 6.44 32.57 0.21
C ARG A 162 5.88 32.74 -1.22
N GLY A 163 4.61 33.11 -1.35
CA GLY A 163 3.99 33.49 -2.61
C GLY A 163 3.37 32.34 -3.41
N CYS A 164 3.32 31.11 -2.87
CA CYS A 164 2.48 30.07 -3.45
C CYS A 164 1.00 30.46 -3.29
N LYS A 165 0.16 30.10 -4.25
CA LYS A 165 -1.27 30.39 -4.18
C LYS A 165 -2.03 29.17 -3.66
N PRO A 166 -3.09 29.34 -2.83
CA PRO A 166 -3.98 28.24 -2.53
C PRO A 166 -4.77 27.85 -3.80
N GLY A 167 -5.19 26.59 -3.87
CA GLY A 167 -6.03 26.08 -4.96
C GLY A 167 -5.28 25.26 -6.03
N SER A 168 -6.07 24.57 -6.86
CA SER A 168 -5.58 23.50 -7.73
C SER A 168 -4.75 23.94 -8.94
N GLU A 169 -4.52 25.24 -9.11
CA GLU A 169 -3.63 25.79 -10.13
C GLU A 169 -2.17 25.88 -9.64
N GLN A 170 -1.93 25.72 -8.33
CA GLN A 170 -0.59 25.75 -7.76
C GLN A 170 0.00 24.34 -7.68
N PHE A 171 1.00 24.07 -8.53
CA PHE A 171 1.77 22.83 -8.51
C PHE A 171 3.00 22.95 -7.60
N ILE A 172 3.19 21.96 -6.73
CA ILE A 172 4.38 21.81 -5.89
C ILE A 172 5.10 20.53 -6.29
N GLY A 173 6.29 20.68 -6.88
CA GLY A 173 7.13 19.54 -7.22
C GLY A 173 7.71 18.95 -5.95
N VAL A 174 7.77 17.62 -5.83
CA VAL A 174 8.52 17.02 -4.73
C VAL A 174 9.37 15.86 -5.20
N PHE A 175 10.66 15.98 -4.91
CA PHE A 175 11.72 15.12 -5.36
C PHE A 175 12.41 14.44 -4.17
N ALA A 176 11.75 13.43 -3.62
CA ALA A 176 12.18 12.77 -2.39
C ALA A 176 11.92 11.26 -2.42
N GLN A 177 12.80 10.51 -1.75
CA GLN A 177 12.53 9.13 -1.36
C GLN A 177 11.48 9.09 -0.24
N ASN A 178 10.92 7.91 0.02
CA ASN A 178 9.90 7.75 1.05
C ASN A 178 10.46 8.13 2.43
N ARG A 179 9.82 9.11 3.06
CA ARG A 179 10.13 9.61 4.40
C ARG A 179 8.96 10.42 4.96
N PRO A 180 8.90 10.68 6.28
CA PRO A 180 7.80 11.43 6.87
C PRO A 180 7.55 12.80 6.24
N GLU A 181 8.61 13.54 5.92
CA GLU A 181 8.52 14.88 5.33
C GLU A 181 7.88 14.88 3.94
N TRP A 182 7.88 13.74 3.25
CA TRP A 182 7.18 13.60 1.98
C TRP A 182 5.66 13.64 2.19
N ILE A 183 5.14 12.84 3.12
CA ILE A 183 3.71 12.86 3.48
C ILE A 183 3.31 14.21 4.07
N ILE A 184 4.17 14.83 4.89
CA ILE A 184 3.89 16.17 5.43
C ILE A 184 3.79 17.21 4.31
N SER A 185 4.65 17.13 3.30
CA SER A 185 4.60 18.03 2.13
C SER A 185 3.33 17.81 1.29
N GLU A 186 2.90 16.57 1.14
CA GLU A 186 1.65 16.22 0.48
C GLU A 186 0.44 16.77 1.25
N LEU A 187 0.38 16.53 2.56
CA LEU A 187 -0.69 17.03 3.43
C LEU A 187 -0.71 18.55 3.49
N ALA A 188 0.46 19.21 3.43
CA ALA A 188 0.55 20.67 3.32
C ALA A 188 -0.10 21.18 2.03
N CYS A 189 0.09 20.47 0.92
CA CYS A 189 -0.59 20.80 -0.34
C CYS A 189 -2.10 20.63 -0.21
N TYR A 190 -2.57 19.49 0.31
CA TYR A 190 -4.00 19.24 0.50
C TYR A 190 -4.65 20.25 1.45
N THR A 191 -3.97 20.66 2.51
CA THR A 191 -4.48 21.64 3.49
C THR A 191 -4.84 22.99 2.86
N TYR A 192 -4.19 23.36 1.75
CA TYR A 192 -4.43 24.62 1.03
C TYR A 192 -4.83 24.39 -0.44
N SER A 193 -5.36 23.20 -0.75
CA SER A 193 -5.85 22.81 -2.08
C SER A 193 -4.81 22.90 -3.21
N MET A 194 -3.52 22.94 -2.89
CA MET A 194 -2.42 22.88 -3.86
C MET A 194 -2.25 21.45 -4.36
N VAL A 195 -1.59 21.30 -5.50
CA VAL A 195 -1.44 20.01 -6.19
C VAL A 195 -0.01 19.51 -6.09
N VAL A 196 0.15 18.27 -5.68
CA VAL A 196 1.46 17.62 -5.59
C VAL A 196 1.88 17.10 -6.96
N VAL A 197 3.14 17.32 -7.36
CA VAL A 197 3.73 16.73 -8.57
C VAL A 197 4.97 15.92 -8.17
N PRO A 198 4.86 14.60 -7.98
CA PRO A 198 6.01 13.78 -7.64
C PRO A 198 7.07 13.73 -8.75
N LEU A 199 8.33 13.90 -8.36
CA LEU A 199 9.50 13.77 -9.21
C LEU A 199 10.26 12.50 -8.82
N TYR A 200 10.51 11.62 -9.80
CA TYR A 200 10.98 10.26 -9.54
C TYR A 200 12.49 10.11 -9.70
N ASP A 201 13.15 9.48 -8.73
CA ASP A 201 14.60 9.22 -8.75
C ASP A 201 15.03 8.41 -9.98
N THR A 202 14.19 7.53 -10.50
CA THR A 202 14.56 6.61 -11.59
C THR A 202 14.08 7.05 -12.98
N LEU A 203 13.35 8.17 -13.09
CA LEU A 203 12.95 8.71 -14.40
C LEU A 203 14.13 9.35 -15.17
N GLY A 204 15.21 9.69 -14.46
CA GLY A 204 16.38 10.37 -15.04
C GLY A 204 16.21 11.89 -15.11
N ALA A 205 17.34 12.60 -15.26
CA ALA A 205 17.39 14.06 -15.23
C ALA A 205 16.56 14.71 -16.35
N ASP A 206 16.55 14.12 -17.56
CA ASP A 206 15.78 14.61 -18.70
C ASP A 206 14.28 14.65 -18.44
N ALA A 207 13.75 13.59 -17.83
CA ALA A 207 12.35 13.51 -17.49
C ALA A 207 11.98 14.50 -16.38
N ILE A 208 12.85 14.67 -15.37
CA ILE A 208 12.63 15.67 -14.30
C ILE A 208 12.56 17.08 -14.88
N ARG A 209 13.52 17.44 -15.74
CA ARG A 209 13.52 18.70 -16.50
C ARG A 209 12.23 18.88 -17.28
N TYR A 210 11.84 17.87 -18.05
CA TYR A 210 10.62 17.90 -18.83
C TYR A 210 9.37 18.12 -17.96
N ILE A 211 9.27 17.42 -16.83
CA ILE A 211 8.13 17.52 -15.90
C ILE A 211 8.04 18.94 -15.30
N ILE A 212 9.16 19.47 -14.80
CA ILE A 212 9.22 20.80 -14.21
C ILE A 212 8.71 21.85 -15.20
N ASN A 213 9.15 21.80 -16.45
CA ASN A 213 8.68 22.71 -17.48
C ASN A 213 7.22 22.46 -17.87
N ARG A 214 6.83 21.19 -18.05
CA ARG A 214 5.49 20.83 -18.53
C ARG A 214 4.40 21.15 -17.54
N ALA A 215 4.68 21.06 -16.24
CA ALA A 215 3.78 21.41 -15.16
C ALA A 215 4.08 22.80 -14.57
N GLU A 216 4.94 23.60 -15.22
CA GLU A 216 5.27 24.97 -14.83
C GLU A 216 5.63 25.11 -13.34
N ILE A 217 6.39 24.14 -12.82
CA ILE A 217 6.72 24.05 -11.40
C ILE A 217 7.74 25.13 -11.04
N SER A 218 7.36 26.01 -10.13
CA SER A 218 8.22 27.08 -9.62
C SER A 218 8.85 26.77 -8.25
N THR A 219 8.28 25.83 -7.50
CA THR A 219 8.77 25.39 -6.18
C THR A 219 8.93 23.88 -6.14
N VAL A 220 10.12 23.41 -5.77
CA VAL A 220 10.41 21.99 -5.56
C VAL A 220 10.84 21.73 -4.13
N ILE A 221 10.21 20.77 -3.45
CA ILE A 221 10.69 20.23 -2.16
C ILE A 221 11.57 19.02 -2.48
N CYS A 222 12.79 18.93 -1.97
CA CYS A 222 13.68 17.81 -2.24
C CYS A 222 14.36 17.28 -0.97
N ASP A 223 14.65 15.98 -0.96
CA ASP A 223 15.23 15.34 0.23
C ASP A 223 16.71 15.70 0.42
N LYS A 224 17.51 15.61 -0.65
CA LYS A 224 18.98 15.61 -0.58
C LYS A 224 19.64 16.77 -1.35
N PRO A 225 20.76 17.33 -0.86
CA PRO A 225 21.52 18.37 -1.55
C PRO A 225 21.97 17.97 -2.96
N GLU A 226 22.27 16.70 -3.21
CA GLU A 226 22.65 16.20 -4.53
C GLU A 226 21.54 16.39 -5.57
N LYS A 227 20.28 16.22 -5.16
CA LYS A 227 19.13 16.45 -6.04
C LYS A 227 18.94 17.94 -6.29
N ALA A 228 19.12 18.79 -5.27
CA ALA A 228 19.11 20.23 -5.46
C ALA A 228 20.20 20.70 -6.43
N LYS A 229 21.41 20.12 -6.37
CA LYS A 229 22.49 20.42 -7.34
C LYS A 229 22.10 20.07 -8.78
N VAL A 230 21.41 18.94 -9.01
CA VAL A 230 20.88 18.59 -10.34
C VAL A 230 19.88 19.64 -10.82
N LEU A 231 18.94 20.06 -9.96
CA LEU A 231 17.95 21.08 -10.30
C LEU A 231 18.61 22.43 -10.63
N LEU A 232 19.60 22.85 -9.84
CA LEU A 232 20.34 24.08 -10.08
C LEU A 232 21.16 24.01 -11.38
N GLY A 233 21.78 22.87 -11.69
CA GLY A 233 22.49 22.65 -12.95
C GLY A 233 21.58 22.78 -14.18
N ASN A 234 20.33 22.34 -14.07
CA ASN A 234 19.33 22.54 -15.12
C ASN A 234 18.95 24.02 -15.27
N VAL A 235 18.87 24.78 -14.17
CA VAL A 235 18.61 26.22 -14.21
C VAL A 235 19.79 26.98 -14.84
N GLU A 236 21.02 26.65 -14.43
CA GLU A 236 22.26 27.20 -15.01
C GLU A 236 22.33 26.96 -16.52
N SER A 237 21.92 25.78 -16.96
CA SER A 237 21.86 25.40 -18.38
C SER A 237 20.64 25.99 -19.12
N GLN A 238 19.85 26.86 -18.48
CA GLN A 238 18.61 27.45 -18.99
C GLN A 238 17.53 26.44 -19.39
N GLU A 239 17.59 25.25 -18.81
CA GLU A 239 16.71 24.14 -19.14
C GLU A 239 15.44 24.13 -18.31
N THR A 240 15.45 24.69 -17.09
CA THR A 240 14.27 24.85 -16.23
C THR A 240 14.14 26.29 -15.73
N PRO A 241 13.98 27.28 -16.63
CA PRO A 241 14.01 28.71 -16.27
C PRO A 241 12.82 29.16 -15.42
N GLY A 242 11.81 28.31 -15.21
CA GLY A 242 10.64 28.59 -14.36
C GLY A 242 10.85 28.25 -12.88
N LEU A 243 11.89 27.48 -12.53
CA LEU A 243 12.17 27.12 -11.15
C LEU A 243 12.66 28.36 -10.38
N ARG A 244 12.07 28.61 -9.21
CA ARG A 244 12.34 29.79 -8.36
C ARG A 244 12.76 29.41 -6.95
N ARG A 245 12.33 28.24 -6.47
CA ARG A 245 12.58 27.81 -5.09
C ARG A 245 12.85 26.32 -4.97
N ILE A 246 13.83 25.99 -4.14
CA ILE A 246 14.14 24.64 -3.71
C ILE A 246 14.07 24.59 -2.18
N LEU A 247 13.22 23.72 -1.64
CA LEU A 247 13.08 23.49 -0.20
C LEU A 247 13.71 22.16 0.18
N LEU A 248 14.79 22.19 0.94
CA LEU A 248 15.58 21.01 1.30
C LEU A 248 15.17 20.40 2.64
N MET A 249 14.97 19.08 2.66
CA MET A 249 14.66 18.34 3.89
C MET A 249 15.92 18.06 4.71
N ASP A 250 17.01 17.67 4.06
CA ASP A 250 18.30 17.42 4.72
C ASP A 250 19.13 18.71 4.88
N PRO A 251 20.07 18.73 5.84
CA PRO A 251 21.02 19.85 5.97
C PRO A 251 21.83 20.07 4.69
N PHE A 252 22.16 21.32 4.41
CA PHE A 252 22.98 21.75 3.27
C PHE A 252 23.95 22.86 3.69
N ASP A 253 24.95 23.10 2.86
CA ASP A 253 25.97 24.13 3.09
C ASP A 253 25.58 25.49 2.50
N ALA A 254 26.26 26.54 2.96
CA ALA A 254 26.07 27.90 2.45
C ALA A 254 26.43 28.02 0.95
N GLN A 255 27.34 27.18 0.45
CA GLN A 255 27.72 27.16 -0.95
C GLN A 255 26.53 26.85 -1.86
N LEU A 256 25.64 25.94 -1.45
CA LEU A 256 24.44 25.62 -2.22
C LEU A 256 23.47 26.81 -2.30
N VAL A 257 23.38 27.62 -1.24
CA VAL A 257 22.59 28.86 -1.23
C VAL A 257 23.19 29.89 -2.18
N GLU A 258 24.50 30.12 -2.12
CA GLU A 258 25.20 31.05 -3.01
C GLU A 258 25.02 30.69 -4.49
N VAL A 259 25.10 29.39 -4.83
CA VAL A 259 24.84 28.91 -6.21
C VAL A 259 23.39 29.15 -6.60
N GLY A 260 22.44 28.91 -5.69
CA GLY A 260 21.02 29.23 -5.91
C GLY A 260 20.80 30.70 -6.22
N GLU A 261 21.30 31.59 -5.36
CA GLU A 261 21.17 33.05 -5.50
C GLU A 261 21.79 33.56 -6.80
N LYS A 262 22.97 33.05 -7.17
CA LYS A 262 23.63 33.37 -8.45
C LYS A 262 22.72 33.11 -9.66
N TRP A 263 21.89 32.07 -9.60
CA TRP A 263 20.98 31.66 -10.66
C TRP A 263 19.52 32.04 -10.41
N GLY A 264 19.25 32.89 -9.40
CA GLY A 264 17.90 33.38 -9.10
C GLY A 264 16.95 32.33 -8.50
N VAL A 265 17.50 31.33 -7.80
CA VAL A 265 16.75 30.26 -7.12
C VAL A 265 16.98 30.36 -5.62
N GLU A 266 15.90 30.53 -4.85
CA GLU A 266 15.95 30.50 -3.38
C GLU A 266 16.14 29.05 -2.90
N VAL A 267 17.22 28.77 -2.19
CA VAL A 267 17.44 27.48 -1.53
C VAL A 267 17.25 27.66 -0.03
N GLN A 268 16.28 26.96 0.56
CA GLN A 268 15.91 27.12 1.97
C GLN A 268 15.66 25.76 2.64
N ALA A 269 15.83 25.68 3.95
CA ALA A 269 15.47 24.46 4.68
C ALA A 269 13.94 24.37 4.80
N LEU A 270 13.39 23.17 4.62
CA LEU A 270 11.96 22.91 4.78
C LEU A 270 11.47 23.33 6.18
N LYS A 271 12.29 23.11 7.20
CA LYS A 271 12.01 23.49 8.60
C LYS A 271 11.90 25.00 8.79
N ASP A 272 12.61 25.81 8.01
CA ASP A 272 12.52 27.26 8.09
C ASP A 272 11.20 27.75 7.50
N ILE A 273 10.67 27.06 6.48
CA ILE A 273 9.34 27.32 5.93
C ILE A 273 8.25 26.90 6.90
N GLU A 274 8.41 25.75 7.58
CA GLU A 274 7.52 25.36 8.68
C GLU A 274 7.54 26.42 9.81
N ALA A 275 8.71 26.91 10.21
CA ALA A 275 8.82 27.95 11.24
C ALA A 275 8.14 29.26 10.79
N LEU A 276 8.38 29.70 9.56
CA LEU A 276 7.76 30.89 8.97
C LEU A 276 6.23 30.78 8.97
N GLY A 277 5.71 29.63 8.56
CA GLY A 277 4.26 29.41 8.53
C GLY A 277 3.63 29.22 9.89
N ARG A 278 4.40 28.81 10.92
CA ARG A 278 3.94 28.85 12.31
C ARG A 278 3.78 30.29 12.80
N GLU A 279 4.70 31.18 12.43
CA GLU A 279 4.64 32.60 12.77
C GLU A 279 3.53 33.34 11.98
N HIS A 280 3.34 32.97 10.72
CA HIS A 280 2.39 33.58 9.79
C HIS A 280 1.25 32.61 9.44
N HIS A 281 0.67 31.98 10.46
CA HIS A 281 -0.36 30.96 10.29
C HIS A 281 -1.54 31.48 9.45
N LYS A 282 -1.92 30.70 8.43
CA LYS A 282 -3.11 30.92 7.62
C LYS A 282 -4.13 29.82 7.95
N SER A 283 -5.41 30.17 7.98
CA SER A 283 -6.45 29.15 8.16
C SER A 283 -6.45 28.15 7.00
N PRO A 284 -6.63 26.84 7.26
CA PRO A 284 -6.74 25.82 6.21
C PRO A 284 -7.80 26.16 5.18
N MET A 285 -7.52 25.84 3.91
CA MET A 285 -8.41 26.01 2.77
C MET A 285 -8.56 24.65 2.08
N PRO A 286 -9.36 23.74 2.66
CA PRO A 286 -9.44 22.36 2.20
C PRO A 286 -10.10 22.24 0.81
N PRO A 287 -9.76 21.17 0.06
CA PRO A 287 -10.19 21.00 -1.31
C PRO A 287 -11.60 20.43 -1.38
N ARG A 288 -12.22 20.52 -2.56
CA ARG A 288 -13.42 19.77 -2.92
C ARG A 288 -13.04 18.47 -3.63
N PRO A 289 -13.94 17.47 -3.72
CA PRO A 289 -13.66 16.23 -4.42
C PRO A 289 -13.20 16.39 -5.88
N ASP A 290 -13.73 17.39 -6.60
CA ASP A 290 -13.40 17.63 -8.01
C ASP A 290 -12.09 18.43 -8.20
N ASP A 291 -11.50 18.94 -7.12
CA ASP A 291 -10.25 19.67 -7.17
C ASP A 291 -9.07 18.69 -7.36
N LEU A 292 -8.02 19.12 -8.08
CA LEU A 292 -6.84 18.28 -8.31
C LEU A 292 -6.09 18.03 -7.01
N SER A 293 -5.64 16.79 -6.81
CA SER A 293 -4.80 16.41 -5.68
C SER A 293 -3.35 16.14 -6.11
N ILE A 294 -3.18 15.43 -7.22
CA ILE A 294 -1.88 14.99 -7.69
C ILE A 294 -1.82 14.89 -9.21
N VAL A 295 -0.65 15.24 -9.77
CA VAL A 295 -0.31 14.95 -11.17
C VAL A 295 0.83 13.93 -11.21
N CYS A 296 0.51 12.71 -11.61
CA CYS A 296 1.51 11.64 -11.76
C CYS A 296 2.02 11.57 -13.19
N PHE A 297 3.31 11.81 -13.40
CA PHE A 297 3.92 11.60 -14.71
C PHE A 297 4.28 10.14 -14.93
N THR A 298 3.87 9.59 -16.08
CA THR A 298 4.12 8.20 -16.46
C THR A 298 4.95 8.16 -17.74
N SER A 299 5.88 7.20 -17.82
CA SER A 299 6.85 7.09 -18.93
C SER A 299 6.21 6.76 -20.28
N GLY A 300 4.96 6.30 -20.34
CA GLY A 300 4.28 5.94 -21.59
C GLY A 300 5.02 4.87 -22.41
N THR A 301 4.41 4.40 -23.48
CA THR A 301 5.04 3.42 -24.40
C THR A 301 5.85 4.08 -25.52
N THR A 302 5.69 5.40 -25.72
CA THR A 302 6.47 6.21 -26.67
C THR A 302 6.55 7.67 -26.20
N GLY A 303 7.75 8.26 -26.21
CA GLY A 303 7.96 9.70 -26.06
C GLY A 303 8.09 10.24 -24.63
N ASN A 304 7.86 11.55 -24.49
CA ASN A 304 7.97 12.27 -23.21
C ASN A 304 6.88 11.84 -22.21
N PRO A 305 7.17 11.88 -20.89
CA PRO A 305 6.20 11.51 -19.87
C PRO A 305 4.87 12.28 -19.98
N LYS A 306 3.76 11.62 -19.68
CA LYS A 306 2.42 12.24 -19.66
C LYS A 306 1.95 12.41 -18.22
N GLY A 307 1.50 13.60 -17.86
CA GLY A 307 0.93 13.92 -16.55
C GLY A 307 -0.52 13.45 -16.46
N VAL A 308 -0.77 12.45 -15.63
CA VAL A 308 -2.11 11.98 -15.29
C VAL A 308 -2.64 12.86 -14.17
N MET A 309 -3.63 13.69 -14.47
CA MET A 309 -4.30 14.57 -13.51
C MET A 309 -5.32 13.77 -12.71
N LEU A 310 -5.12 13.67 -11.39
CA LEU A 310 -6.02 12.97 -10.49
C LEU A 310 -6.64 13.96 -9.51
N THR A 311 -7.97 13.96 -9.46
CA THR A 311 -8.72 14.72 -8.45
C THR A 311 -8.70 14.01 -7.10
N HIS A 312 -9.03 14.72 -6.03
CA HIS A 312 -9.25 14.10 -4.72
C HIS A 312 -10.28 12.96 -4.79
N GLY A 313 -11.40 13.19 -5.48
CA GLY A 313 -12.47 12.22 -5.67
C GLY A 313 -12.04 11.00 -6.48
N ASN A 314 -11.13 11.13 -7.45
CA ASN A 314 -10.60 9.97 -8.17
C ASN A 314 -9.85 9.03 -7.23
N VAL A 315 -8.96 9.56 -6.39
CA VAL A 315 -8.17 8.74 -5.46
C VAL A 315 -9.07 8.13 -4.38
N VAL A 316 -10.05 8.89 -3.89
CA VAL A 316 -11.03 8.42 -2.91
C VAL A 316 -11.89 7.29 -3.46
N ALA A 317 -12.39 7.42 -4.69
CA ALA A 317 -13.16 6.37 -5.35
C ALA A 317 -12.35 5.09 -5.55
N ASP A 318 -11.07 5.20 -5.92
CA ASP A 318 -10.18 4.05 -6.13
C ASP A 318 -9.96 3.25 -4.83
N PHE A 319 -9.57 3.90 -3.73
CA PHE A 319 -9.41 3.18 -2.47
C PHE A 319 -10.75 2.71 -1.87
N SER A 320 -11.85 3.40 -2.17
CA SER A 320 -13.20 2.97 -1.79
C SER A 320 -13.60 1.67 -2.50
N GLY A 321 -13.25 1.55 -3.78
CA GLY A 321 -13.38 0.30 -4.53
C GLY A 321 -12.57 -0.83 -3.91
N PHE A 322 -11.31 -0.55 -3.51
CA PHE A 322 -10.47 -1.52 -2.79
C PHE A 322 -11.12 -1.98 -1.48
N LEU A 323 -11.60 -1.05 -0.64
CA LEU A 323 -12.29 -1.37 0.61
C LEU A 323 -13.53 -2.24 0.35
N LYS A 324 -14.36 -1.86 -0.63
CA LYS A 324 -15.56 -2.61 -0.97
C LYS A 324 -15.26 -4.05 -1.42
N VAL A 325 -14.25 -4.24 -2.27
CA VAL A 325 -13.86 -5.57 -2.76
C VAL A 325 -13.28 -6.45 -1.64
N THR A 326 -12.68 -5.83 -0.61
CA THR A 326 -11.99 -6.54 0.46
C THR A 326 -12.73 -6.57 1.79
N GLU A 327 -13.91 -5.95 1.90
CA GLU A 327 -14.66 -5.74 3.16
C GLU A 327 -14.97 -7.02 3.95
N LYS A 328 -15.04 -8.18 3.27
CA LYS A 328 -15.31 -9.49 3.89
C LYS A 328 -14.06 -10.23 4.36
N VAL A 329 -12.87 -9.73 4.00
CA VAL A 329 -11.59 -10.42 4.22
C VAL A 329 -10.65 -9.57 5.06
N ILE A 330 -10.69 -8.26 4.90
CA ILE A 330 -9.80 -7.30 5.55
C ILE A 330 -10.65 -6.29 6.32
N SER A 331 -10.23 -5.97 7.54
CA SER A 331 -10.87 -4.96 8.38
C SER A 331 -9.80 -4.00 8.91
N PRO A 332 -9.41 -2.99 8.10
CA PRO A 332 -8.38 -2.04 8.50
C PRO A 332 -8.78 -1.28 9.76
N ASN A 333 -7.81 -1.01 10.63
CA ASN A 333 -8.03 -0.32 11.90
C ASN A 333 -6.77 0.40 12.40
N GLN A 334 -6.89 1.08 13.55
CA GLN A 334 -5.83 1.90 14.13
C GLN A 334 -4.55 1.13 14.56
N GLU A 335 -4.62 -0.19 14.70
CA GLU A 335 -3.45 -1.02 15.02
C GLU A 335 -2.63 -1.37 13.78
N ASP A 336 -3.14 -1.08 12.58
CA ASP A 336 -2.43 -1.39 11.35
C ASP A 336 -1.16 -0.57 11.20
N CYS A 337 -0.10 -1.26 10.81
CA CYS A 337 1.23 -0.70 10.62
C CYS A 337 1.71 -1.07 9.21
N LEU A 338 1.83 -0.08 8.34
CA LEU A 338 2.36 -0.24 6.98
C LEU A 338 3.85 0.05 6.95
N ILE A 339 4.61 -0.75 6.19
CA ILE A 339 5.99 -0.41 5.82
C ILE A 339 6.02 0.30 4.45
N SER A 340 6.50 1.53 4.43
CA SER A 340 6.62 2.36 3.22
C SER A 340 8.00 2.19 2.58
N PHE A 341 8.02 1.71 1.34
CA PHE A 341 9.26 1.46 0.59
C PHE A 341 9.07 1.45 -0.94
N LEU A 342 7.85 1.21 -1.42
CA LEU A 342 7.51 1.39 -2.83
C LEU A 342 7.41 2.89 -3.08
N PRO A 343 8.02 3.42 -4.14
CA PRO A 343 8.20 4.86 -4.20
C PRO A 343 6.88 5.63 -4.21
N LEU A 344 6.79 6.63 -3.33
CA LEU A 344 5.62 7.49 -3.17
C LEU A 344 5.35 8.40 -4.38
N ALA A 345 6.17 8.36 -5.43
CA ALA A 345 5.82 8.93 -6.73
C ALA A 345 4.82 8.08 -7.52
N HIS A 346 4.62 6.82 -7.14
CA HIS A 346 3.63 5.91 -7.73
C HIS A 346 2.37 5.83 -6.87
N MET A 347 1.20 5.79 -7.51
CA MET A 347 -0.09 5.75 -6.81
C MET A 347 -0.33 4.49 -5.98
N PHE A 348 0.32 3.36 -6.31
CA PHE A 348 0.01 2.09 -5.67
C PHE A 348 0.22 2.12 -4.14
N GLU A 349 1.39 2.54 -3.65
CA GLU A 349 1.61 2.62 -2.20
C GLU A 349 0.78 3.72 -1.55
N ARG A 350 0.66 4.88 -2.19
CA ARG A 350 -0.15 6.01 -1.70
C ARG A 350 -1.62 5.62 -1.48
N LEU A 351 -2.16 4.76 -2.33
CA LEU A 351 -3.52 4.25 -2.19
C LEU A 351 -3.65 3.39 -0.93
N ILE A 352 -2.68 2.50 -0.67
CA ILE A 352 -2.68 1.66 0.53
C ILE A 352 -2.43 2.53 1.78
N GLU A 353 -1.53 3.51 1.72
CA GLU A 353 -1.35 4.49 2.79
C GLU A 353 -2.63 5.27 3.08
N SER A 354 -3.38 5.67 2.04
CA SER A 354 -4.67 6.34 2.21
C SER A 354 -5.67 5.47 2.97
N VAL A 355 -5.70 4.15 2.71
CA VAL A 355 -6.51 3.20 3.49
C VAL A 355 -6.07 3.15 4.94
N VAL A 356 -4.76 3.06 5.19
CA VAL A 356 -4.19 3.01 6.56
C VAL A 356 -4.50 4.29 7.32
N PHE A 357 -4.25 5.46 6.71
CA PHE A 357 -4.56 6.75 7.31
C PHE A 357 -6.06 6.91 7.56
N CYS A 358 -6.92 6.53 6.62
CA CYS A 358 -8.39 6.61 6.78
C CYS A 358 -8.91 5.87 8.03
N HIS A 359 -8.19 4.83 8.47
CA HIS A 359 -8.55 3.99 9.61
C HIS A 359 -7.70 4.26 10.87
N GLY A 360 -6.89 5.32 10.88
CA GLY A 360 -6.09 5.71 12.03
C GLY A 360 -4.83 4.88 12.26
N GLY A 361 -4.42 4.06 11.28
CA GLY A 361 -3.20 3.26 11.37
C GLY A 361 -1.93 4.09 11.26
N ARG A 362 -0.76 3.44 11.18
CA ARG A 362 0.55 4.10 11.16
C ARG A 362 1.43 3.60 10.03
N VAL A 363 2.34 4.45 9.55
CA VAL A 363 3.25 4.17 8.45
C VAL A 363 4.69 4.30 8.93
N GLY A 364 5.46 3.21 8.86
CA GLY A 364 6.89 3.18 9.10
C GLY A 364 7.69 3.20 7.80
N PHE A 365 8.57 4.18 7.64
CA PHE A 365 9.44 4.32 6.47
C PHE A 365 10.69 3.46 6.58
N PHE A 366 11.01 2.75 5.50
CA PHE A 366 12.29 2.05 5.35
C PHE A 366 13.48 3.03 5.39
N GLN A 367 14.68 2.50 5.63
CA GLN A 367 15.88 3.32 5.77
C GLN A 367 16.47 3.88 4.45
N GLY A 368 15.73 3.82 3.33
CA GLY A 368 16.19 4.29 2.02
C GLY A 368 17.00 3.25 1.22
N ASP A 369 17.35 2.10 1.81
CA ASP A 369 18.04 1.01 1.12
C ASP A 369 17.20 -0.28 1.12
N ILE A 370 16.73 -0.66 -0.07
CA ILE A 370 15.93 -1.87 -0.27
C ILE A 370 16.63 -3.16 0.17
N ARG A 371 17.97 -3.17 0.26
CA ARG A 371 18.73 -4.33 0.75
C ARG A 371 18.52 -4.57 2.24
N LEU A 372 18.20 -3.50 2.99
CA LEU A 372 17.95 -3.51 4.43
C LEU A 372 16.46 -3.68 4.78
N LEU A 373 15.56 -3.77 3.79
CA LEU A 373 14.11 -3.88 4.02
C LEU A 373 13.74 -5.05 4.96
N SER A 374 14.44 -6.18 4.88
CA SER A 374 14.21 -7.30 5.80
C SER A 374 14.53 -6.97 7.26
N GLU A 375 15.51 -6.11 7.51
CA GLU A 375 15.86 -5.63 8.85
C GLU A 375 14.84 -4.61 9.34
N ASP A 376 14.38 -3.74 8.45
CA ASP A 376 13.30 -2.79 8.75
C ASP A 376 12.01 -3.50 9.13
N MET A 377 11.60 -4.52 8.38
CA MET A 377 10.42 -5.32 8.72
C MET A 377 10.58 -6.06 10.06
N LYS A 378 11.78 -6.54 10.40
CA LYS A 378 12.03 -7.19 11.70
C LYS A 378 11.82 -6.24 12.86
N VAL A 379 12.19 -4.97 12.71
CA VAL A 379 12.04 -3.97 13.79
C VAL A 379 10.64 -3.37 13.79
N LEU A 380 10.06 -3.10 12.62
CA LEU A 380 8.74 -2.47 12.50
C LEU A 380 7.59 -3.44 12.80
N GLN A 381 7.75 -4.72 12.48
CA GLN A 381 6.69 -5.75 12.52
C GLN A 381 5.40 -5.26 11.82
N PRO A 382 5.46 -4.92 10.52
CA PRO A 382 4.30 -4.35 9.81
C PRO A 382 3.18 -5.39 9.69
N THR A 383 1.93 -4.93 9.84
CA THR A 383 0.73 -5.73 9.54
C THR A 383 0.31 -5.60 8.08
N VAL A 384 0.71 -4.50 7.43
CA VAL A 384 0.42 -4.21 6.02
C VAL A 384 1.72 -4.12 5.23
N PHE A 385 1.82 -4.93 4.17
CA PHE A 385 3.00 -4.98 3.32
C PHE A 385 2.61 -4.95 1.84
N PRO A 386 2.63 -3.77 1.19
CA PRO A 386 2.31 -3.68 -0.23
C PRO A 386 3.43 -4.31 -1.06
N VAL A 387 3.11 -5.35 -1.84
CA VAL A 387 4.10 -6.13 -2.59
C VAL A 387 3.86 -6.09 -4.08
N VAL A 388 4.96 -6.10 -4.84
CA VAL A 388 4.97 -6.21 -6.30
C VAL A 388 5.67 -7.51 -6.73
N PRO A 389 5.32 -8.12 -7.88
CA PRO A 389 5.87 -9.41 -8.29
C PRO A 389 7.40 -9.50 -8.29
N ARG A 390 8.09 -8.42 -8.69
CA ARG A 390 9.55 -8.37 -8.68
C ARG A 390 10.16 -8.56 -7.29
N LEU A 391 9.52 -8.02 -6.26
CA LEU A 391 9.98 -8.19 -4.87
C LEU A 391 9.72 -9.62 -4.39
N LEU A 392 8.57 -10.20 -4.72
CA LEU A 392 8.25 -11.59 -4.39
C LEU A 392 9.27 -12.55 -5.03
N ASN A 393 9.66 -12.32 -6.28
CA ASN A 393 10.71 -13.11 -6.94
C ASN A 393 12.06 -12.99 -6.21
N ARG A 394 12.44 -11.79 -5.78
CA ARG A 394 13.68 -11.59 -5.01
C ARG A 394 13.64 -12.30 -3.66
N MET A 395 12.50 -12.29 -2.97
CA MET A 395 12.31 -13.03 -1.73
C MET A 395 12.38 -14.54 -1.97
N TYR A 396 11.71 -15.02 -3.01
CA TYR A 396 11.75 -16.42 -3.43
C TYR A 396 13.19 -16.89 -3.71
N ASP A 397 13.96 -16.14 -4.50
CA ASP A 397 15.35 -16.49 -4.80
C ASP A 397 16.24 -16.48 -3.56
N LYS A 398 16.03 -15.53 -2.63
CA LYS A 398 16.77 -15.49 -1.36
C LYS A 398 16.46 -16.70 -0.47
N VAL A 399 15.21 -17.16 -0.45
CA VAL A 399 14.79 -18.36 0.29
C VAL A 399 15.35 -19.62 -0.37
N ARG A 400 15.29 -19.72 -1.71
CA ARG A 400 15.74 -20.89 -2.47
C ARG A 400 17.26 -21.05 -2.52
N ASN A 401 17.98 -19.94 -2.63
CA ASN A 401 19.44 -19.92 -2.78
C ASN A 401 20.19 -19.57 -1.49
N GLY A 402 19.45 -19.28 -0.40
CA GLY A 402 20.06 -19.09 0.92
C GLY A 402 20.66 -20.40 1.42
N PRO A 403 21.79 -20.36 2.16
CA PRO A 403 22.37 -21.57 2.73
C PRO A 403 21.31 -22.24 3.62
N CYS A 404 20.99 -23.49 3.31
CA CYS A 404 20.13 -24.33 4.13
C CYS A 404 20.79 -24.43 5.51
N ARG A 405 20.27 -23.68 6.50
CA ARG A 405 20.68 -23.88 7.90
C ARG A 405 20.02 -25.16 8.38
N THR A 406 20.55 -26.30 7.95
CA THR A 406 20.37 -27.56 8.67
C THR A 406 21.10 -27.42 10.00
N SER A 407 20.39 -26.85 10.98
CA SER A 407 20.80 -26.79 12.37
C SER A 407 19.67 -27.29 13.26
N TYR A 408 18.91 -28.29 12.82
CA TYR A 408 17.99 -29.07 13.66
C TYR A 408 17.81 -30.46 13.02
N CYS A 409 18.78 -31.33 13.25
CA CYS A 409 18.61 -32.78 13.31
C CYS A 409 19.63 -33.27 14.34
N GLY A 410 19.18 -33.34 15.59
CA GLY A 410 19.76 -34.17 16.63
C GLY A 410 18.89 -35.40 16.81
#